data_AF-A0A1F5HC63-F1
#
_entry.id   AF-A0A1F5HC63-F1
#
_cell.length_a   1.000
_cell.length_b   1.000
_cell.length_c   1.000
_cell.angle_alpha   90.00
_cell.angle_beta   90.00
_cell.angle_gamma   90.00
#
_symmetry.space_group_name_H-M   'P 1'
#
loop_
_entity.id
_entity.type
_entity.pdbx_description
1 polymer ?
#
loop_
_entity_poly.entity_id
_entity_poly.type
_entity_poly.pdbx_seq_one_letter_code
_entity_poly.pdbx_strand_id
1 'polypeptide(L)'
;MATPSRLITVLQWVHLSIFLLICGTITLLHVITKDFVDFLRLPQFLKTLNPLLGFGWPVALNVYHAILIFFLLVTFIDALGIFYYSKKTWRFISDISSFLGFLIIWPTALFFLFSLASSETLKVIDVQTATVFFIFAFLLFLLDLVTWFVDEQSFFRKRIKA
;
A
#
# COMPACT_ATOMS: atom_id res chain seq x y z
N MET A 1 20.58 -19.61 16.96
CA MET A 1 19.62 -18.69 16.30
C MET A 1 19.25 -17.62 17.30
N ALA A 2 19.52 -16.35 17.01
CA ALA A 2 19.08 -15.26 17.88
C ALA A 2 17.57 -15.06 17.70
N THR A 3 16.83 -14.96 18.80
CA THR A 3 15.40 -14.61 18.78
C THR A 3 15.23 -13.21 18.17
N PRO A 4 14.32 -13.03 17.20
CA PRO A 4 14.02 -11.70 16.68
C PRO A 4 13.53 -10.80 17.81
N SER A 5 13.86 -9.51 17.75
CA SER A 5 13.34 -8.55 18.72
C SER A 5 11.81 -8.49 18.61
N ARG A 6 11.11 -8.24 19.72
CA ARG A 6 9.64 -8.19 19.74
C ARG A 6 9.05 -7.28 18.65
N LEU A 7 9.75 -6.19 18.33
CA LEU A 7 9.37 -5.23 17.30
C LEU A 7 9.33 -5.83 15.89
N ILE A 8 10.31 -6.68 15.54
CA ILE A 8 10.36 -7.38 14.25
C ILE A 8 9.18 -8.34 14.11
N THR A 9 8.86 -9.08 15.17
CA THR A 9 7.72 -10.01 15.17
C THR A 9 6.39 -9.27 15.02
N VAL A 10 6.23 -8.11 15.66
CA VAL A 10 5.02 -7.28 15.48
C VAL A 10 4.88 -6.82 14.03
N LEU A 11 5.96 -6.33 13.40
CA LEU A 11 5.93 -5.90 12.00
C LEU A 11 5.58 -7.05 11.05
N GLN A 12 6.10 -8.26 11.29
CA GLN A 12 5.74 -9.45 10.50
C GLN A 12 4.23 -9.70 10.50
N TRP A 13 3.64 -9.72 11.69
CA TRP A 13 2.20 -9.96 11.83
C TRP A 13 1.37 -8.82 11.24
N VAL A 14 1.81 -7.57 11.38
CA VAL A 14 1.14 -6.41 10.77
C VAL A 14 1.10 -6.53 9.24
N HIS A 15 2.22 -6.82 8.58
CA HIS A 15 2.25 -6.96 7.12
C HIS A 15 1.42 -8.16 6.65
N LEU A 16 1.52 -9.30 7.34
CA LEU A 16 0.72 -10.48 7.01
C LEU A 16 -0.78 -10.22 7.17
N SER A 17 -1.19 -9.59 8.28
CA SER A 17 -2.59 -9.23 8.52
C SER A 17 -3.11 -8.25 7.46
N ILE A 18 -2.32 -7.24 7.10
CA ILE A 18 -2.69 -6.28 6.05
C ILE A 18 -2.83 -6.98 4.70
N PHE A 19 -1.87 -7.83 4.32
CA PHE A 19 -1.95 -8.60 3.09
C PHE A 19 -3.24 -9.46 3.03
N LEU A 20 -3.53 -10.19 4.10
CA LEU A 20 -4.74 -11.01 4.18
C LEU A 20 -6.02 -10.17 4.15
N LEU A 21 -6.05 -9.03 4.83
CA LEU A 21 -7.20 -8.11 4.83
C LEU A 21 -7.45 -7.51 3.45
N ILE A 22 -6.41 -7.06 2.74
CA ILE A 22 -6.55 -6.50 1.39
C ILE A 22 -7.07 -7.58 0.44
N CYS A 23 -6.45 -8.76 0.42
CA CYS A 23 -6.90 -9.89 -0.39
C CYS A 23 -8.35 -10.27 -0.09
N GLY A 24 -8.70 -10.42 1.19
CA GLY A 24 -10.06 -10.73 1.62
C GLY A 24 -11.08 -9.65 1.22
N THR A 25 -10.72 -8.38 1.34
CA THR A 25 -11.57 -7.25 0.94
C THR A 25 -11.79 -7.24 -0.57
N ILE A 26 -10.74 -7.44 -1.37
CA ILE A 26 -10.87 -7.53 -2.84
C ILE A 26 -11.80 -8.68 -3.23
N THR A 27 -11.60 -9.86 -2.64
CA THR A 27 -12.47 -11.03 -2.91
C THR A 27 -13.91 -10.75 -2.51
N LEU A 28 -14.14 -10.16 -1.32
CA LEU A 28 -15.47 -9.84 -0.83
C LEU A 28 -16.17 -8.80 -1.71
N LEU A 29 -15.44 -7.80 -2.21
CA LEU A 29 -15.96 -6.80 -3.16
C LEU A 29 -16.32 -7.39 -4.53
N HIS A 30 -15.65 -8.47 -4.96
CA HIS A 30 -16.02 -9.18 -6.18
C HIS A 30 -17.26 -10.07 -6.00
N VAL A 31 -17.49 -10.60 -4.78
CA VAL A 31 -18.62 -11.50 -4.50
C VAL A 31 -19.88 -10.72 -4.11
N ILE A 32 -19.74 -9.64 -3.34
CA ILE A 32 -20.87 -8.86 -2.82
C ILE A 32 -21.09 -7.61 -3.67
N THR A 33 -22.15 -7.65 -4.48
CA THR A 33 -22.47 -6.57 -5.43
C THR A 33 -23.35 -5.44 -4.84
N LYS A 34 -23.56 -5.37 -3.52
CA LYS A 34 -24.45 -4.38 -2.87
C LYS A 34 -23.93 -2.93 -2.87
N ASP A 35 -24.86 -1.98 -2.94
CA ASP A 35 -24.62 -0.53 -3.05
C ASP A 35 -23.88 0.10 -1.84
N PHE A 36 -24.02 -0.46 -0.64
CA PHE A 36 -23.39 0.07 0.58
C PHE A 36 -21.85 0.11 0.48
N VAL A 37 -21.26 -0.72 -0.39
CA VAL A 37 -19.80 -0.82 -0.55
C VAL A 37 -19.31 -0.13 -1.83
N ASP A 38 -20.17 0.63 -2.50
CA ASP A 38 -19.83 1.31 -3.75
C ASP A 38 -18.74 2.36 -3.60
N PHE A 39 -18.58 2.96 -2.41
CA PHE A 39 -17.47 3.86 -2.12
C PHE A 39 -16.09 3.15 -2.08
N LEU A 40 -16.05 1.81 -2.01
CA LEU A 40 -14.83 1.03 -2.20
C LEU A 40 -14.60 0.65 -3.68
N ARG A 41 -15.54 0.99 -4.58
CA ARG A 41 -15.44 0.70 -6.01
C ARG A 41 -14.79 1.86 -6.76
N LEU A 42 -13.47 1.82 -6.82
CA LEU A 42 -12.66 2.79 -7.55
C LEU A 42 -13.04 3.01 -9.04
N PRO A 43 -13.57 2.04 -9.81
CA PRO A 43 -13.94 2.28 -11.20
C PRO A 43 -14.97 3.41 -11.38
N GLN A 44 -15.91 3.57 -10.46
CA GLN A 44 -16.92 4.63 -10.54
C GLN A 44 -16.31 5.99 -10.24
N PHE A 45 -15.43 6.06 -9.24
CA PHE A 45 -14.67 7.25 -8.91
C PHE A 45 -13.81 7.74 -10.08
N LEU A 46 -13.09 6.84 -10.76
CA LEU A 46 -12.27 7.17 -11.94
C LEU A 46 -13.11 7.65 -13.13
N LYS A 47 -14.34 7.14 -13.30
CA LYS A 47 -15.26 7.65 -14.32
C LYS A 47 -15.70 9.07 -14.01
N THR A 48 -16.00 9.39 -12.74
CA THR A 48 -16.35 10.76 -12.34
C THR A 48 -15.18 11.72 -12.53
N LEU A 49 -13.96 11.27 -12.20
CA LEU A 49 -12.73 12.04 -12.40
C LEU A 49 -12.26 12.11 -13.85
N ASN A 50 -12.92 11.43 -14.81
CA ASN A 50 -12.48 11.39 -16.20
C ASN A 50 -12.14 12.76 -16.83
N PRO A 51 -12.88 13.86 -16.57
CA PRO A 51 -12.52 15.19 -17.09
C PRO A 51 -11.21 15.75 -16.51
N LEU A 52 -10.82 15.31 -15.31
CA LEU A 52 -9.60 15.69 -14.61
C LEU A 52 -8.42 14.75 -14.93
N LEU A 53 -8.70 13.58 -15.50
CA LEU A 53 -7.70 12.61 -15.91
C LEU A 53 -7.18 12.99 -17.31
N GLY A 54 -5.89 13.31 -17.43
CA GLY A 54 -5.27 13.65 -18.73
C GLY A 54 -5.24 12.49 -19.75
N PHE A 55 -5.56 11.28 -19.30
CA PHE A 55 -5.64 10.05 -20.08
C PHE A 55 -6.87 9.29 -19.56
N GLY A 56 -7.89 9.12 -20.40
CA GLY A 56 -9.24 8.75 -19.98
C GLY A 56 -9.38 7.55 -19.03
N TRP A 57 -10.52 7.45 -18.37
CA TRP A 57 -10.79 6.56 -17.24
C TRP A 57 -10.41 5.07 -17.42
N PRO A 58 -10.48 4.43 -18.62
CA PRO A 58 -10.05 3.04 -18.76
C PRO A 58 -8.53 2.87 -18.55
N VAL A 59 -7.73 3.86 -18.98
CA VAL A 59 -6.28 3.86 -18.78
C VAL A 59 -5.97 4.06 -17.31
N ALA A 60 -6.63 5.01 -16.65
CA ALA A 60 -6.47 5.23 -15.21
C ALA A 60 -6.85 4.00 -14.38
N LEU A 61 -7.87 3.24 -14.81
CA LEU A 61 -8.26 1.98 -14.15
C LEU A 61 -7.17 0.90 -14.27
N ASN A 62 -6.52 0.79 -15.43
CA ASN A 62 -5.40 -0.13 -15.61
C ASN A 62 -4.19 0.29 -14.77
N VAL A 63 -3.90 1.59 -14.70
CA VAL A 63 -2.84 2.13 -13.83
C VAL A 63 -3.14 1.79 -12.37
N TYR A 64 -4.39 1.96 -11.92
CA TYR A 64 -4.79 1.54 -10.58
C TYR A 64 -4.58 0.05 -10.33
N HIS A 65 -5.02 -0.83 -11.24
CA HIS A 65 -4.80 -2.27 -11.06
C HIS A 65 -3.31 -2.63 -10.99
N ALA A 66 -2.47 -1.98 -11.81
CA ALA A 66 -1.02 -2.17 -11.75
C ALA A 66 -0.46 -1.73 -10.39
N ILE A 67 -0.88 -0.58 -9.87
CA ILE A 67 -0.49 -0.09 -8.53
C ILE A 67 -0.96 -1.06 -7.44
N LEU A 68 -2.19 -1.58 -7.52
CA LEU A 68 -2.73 -2.52 -6.53
C LEU A 68 -1.96 -3.84 -6.50
N ILE A 69 -1.65 -4.41 -7.67
CA ILE A 69 -0.84 -5.63 -7.78
C ILE A 69 0.57 -5.38 -7.23
N PHE A 70 1.17 -4.25 -7.61
CA PHE A 70 2.46 -3.84 -7.08
C PHE A 70 2.43 -3.73 -5.55
N PHE A 71 1.38 -3.13 -5.00
CA PHE A 71 1.18 -2.99 -3.55
C PHE A 71 1.12 -4.35 -2.84
N LEU A 72 0.36 -5.29 -3.39
CA LEU A 72 0.26 -6.65 -2.87
C LEU A 72 1.62 -7.37 -2.90
N LEU A 73 2.38 -7.18 -3.96
CA LEU A 73 3.72 -7.75 -4.08
C LEU A 73 4.69 -7.16 -3.05
N VAL A 74 4.71 -5.83 -2.86
CA VAL A 74 5.55 -5.18 -1.84
C VAL A 74 5.21 -5.69 -0.45
N THR A 75 3.94 -5.66 -0.07
CA THR A 75 3.50 -6.12 1.26
C THR A 75 3.87 -7.59 1.51
N PHE A 76 3.75 -8.43 0.48
CA PHE A 76 4.13 -9.84 0.56
C PHE A 76 5.64 -10.03 0.66
N ILE A 77 6.41 -9.28 -0.13
CA ILE A 77 7.88 -9.28 -0.09
C ILE A 77 8.36 -8.80 1.27
N ASP A 78 7.79 -7.74 1.84
CA ASP A 78 8.19 -7.20 3.13
C ASP A 78 7.85 -8.19 4.25
N ALA A 79 6.67 -8.82 4.20
CA ALA A 79 6.32 -9.91 5.12
C ALA A 79 7.37 -11.03 5.06
N LEU A 80 7.72 -11.53 3.86
CA LEU A 80 8.71 -12.59 3.67
C LEU A 80 10.14 -12.16 4.00
N GLY A 81 10.52 -10.93 3.64
CA GLY A 81 11.82 -10.33 3.86
C GLY A 81 12.16 -10.29 5.34
N ILE A 82 11.18 -9.95 6.17
CA ILE A 82 11.34 -9.95 7.63
C ILE A 82 11.40 -11.39 8.19
N PHE A 83 10.71 -12.38 7.61
CA PHE A 83 10.83 -13.79 8.02
C PHE A 83 12.18 -14.42 7.65
N TYR A 84 12.74 -14.05 6.50
CA TYR A 84 13.99 -14.60 5.97
C TYR A 84 15.18 -13.64 6.09
N TYR A 85 15.08 -12.63 6.97
CA TYR A 85 16.06 -11.56 7.16
C TYR A 85 17.46 -12.04 7.56
N SER A 86 17.65 -13.32 7.89
CA SER A 86 18.98 -13.91 8.09
C SER A 86 19.79 -13.99 6.80
N LYS A 87 19.15 -14.06 5.63
CA LYS A 87 19.78 -14.22 4.31
C LYS A 87 20.04 -12.87 3.64
N LYS A 88 21.24 -12.68 3.09
CA LYS A 88 21.66 -11.44 2.41
C LYS A 88 20.76 -11.09 1.21
N THR A 89 20.32 -12.09 0.45
CA THR A 89 19.45 -11.90 -0.72
C THR A 89 18.08 -11.33 -0.34
N TRP A 90 17.46 -11.82 0.73
CA TRP A 90 16.15 -11.35 1.19
C TRP A 90 16.21 -9.92 1.72
N ARG A 91 17.33 -9.53 2.35
CA ARG A 91 17.53 -8.13 2.76
C ARG A 91 17.57 -7.19 1.57
N PHE A 92 18.37 -7.53 0.55
CA PHE A 92 18.48 -6.70 -0.66
C PHE A 92 17.13 -6.54 -1.37
N ILE A 93 16.33 -7.62 -1.42
CA ILE A 93 14.99 -7.59 -1.99
C ILE A 93 14.05 -6.73 -1.14
N SER A 94 14.10 -6.83 0.20
CA SER A 94 13.34 -6.00 1.15
C SER A 94 13.67 -4.52 0.97
N ASP A 95 14.97 -4.16 0.95
CA ASP A 95 15.42 -2.78 0.81
C ASP A 95 14.95 -2.15 -0.52
N ILE A 96 15.04 -2.90 -1.63
CA ILE A 96 14.55 -2.44 -2.94
C ILE A 96 13.01 -2.34 -2.93
N SER A 97 12.33 -3.31 -2.32
CA SER A 97 10.88 -3.34 -2.20
C SER A 97 10.36 -2.10 -1.49
N SER A 98 10.93 -1.76 -0.33
CA SER A 98 10.54 -0.56 0.41
C SER A 98 10.89 0.74 -0.33
N PHE A 99 12.03 0.80 -1.03
CA PHE A 99 12.34 1.97 -1.84
C PHE A 99 11.34 2.17 -2.99
N LEU A 100 10.96 1.09 -3.68
CA LEU A 100 9.94 1.14 -4.74
C LEU A 100 8.54 1.40 -4.15
N GLY A 101 8.26 0.87 -2.97
CA GLY A 101 7.07 1.15 -2.16
C GLY A 101 6.93 2.65 -1.93
N PHE A 102 7.94 3.28 -1.36
CA PHE A 102 8.00 4.73 -1.20
C PHE A 102 7.71 5.48 -2.52
N LEU A 103 8.37 5.10 -3.61
CA LEU A 103 8.24 5.78 -4.91
C LEU A 103 6.81 5.71 -5.49
N ILE A 104 6.05 4.66 -5.21
CA ILE A 104 4.74 4.39 -5.83
C ILE A 104 3.58 4.74 -4.89
N ILE A 105 3.71 4.43 -3.60
CA ILE A 105 2.66 4.65 -2.60
C ILE A 105 2.49 6.15 -2.33
N TRP A 106 3.60 6.91 -2.27
CA TRP A 106 3.56 8.34 -2.02
C TRP A 106 2.78 9.13 -3.10
N PRO A 107 3.06 8.99 -4.41
CA PRO A 107 2.25 9.63 -5.45
C PRO A 107 0.78 9.20 -5.42
N THR A 108 0.50 7.96 -5.03
CA THR A 108 -0.87 7.46 -4.91
C THR A 108 -1.62 8.18 -3.79
N ALA A 109 -0.99 8.36 -2.61
CA ALA A 109 -1.56 9.16 -1.52
C ALA A 109 -1.77 10.62 -1.94
N LEU A 110 -0.79 11.22 -2.63
CA LEU A 110 -0.92 12.59 -3.15
C LEU A 110 -2.05 12.74 -4.16
N PHE A 111 -2.28 11.75 -5.03
CA PHE A 111 -3.39 11.77 -5.98
C PHE A 111 -4.75 11.84 -5.27
N PHE A 112 -4.95 11.03 -4.23
CA PHE A 112 -6.20 11.09 -3.45
C PHE A 112 -6.32 12.39 -2.65
N LEU A 113 -5.22 12.89 -2.09
CA LEU A 113 -5.20 14.18 -1.41
C LEU A 113 -5.56 15.33 -2.36
N PHE A 114 -5.00 15.34 -3.57
CA PHE A 114 -5.33 16.31 -4.61
C PHE A 114 -6.81 16.23 -5.02
N SER A 115 -7.34 15.01 -5.14
CA SER A 115 -8.76 14.79 -5.43
C SER A 115 -9.65 15.37 -4.33
N LEU A 116 -9.28 15.19 -3.05
CA LEU A 116 -9.99 15.77 -1.91
C LEU A 116 -9.90 17.30 -1.86
N ALA A 117 -8.74 17.87 -2.19
CA ALA A 117 -8.57 19.32 -2.29
C ALA A 117 -9.45 19.93 -3.40
N SER A 118 -9.79 19.14 -4.43
CA SER A 118 -10.67 19.52 -5.55
C SER A 118 -12.16 19.21 -5.30
N SER A 119 -12.54 18.96 -4.05
CA SER A 119 -13.86 18.40 -3.65
C SER A 119 -15.08 19.24 -4.00
N GLU A 120 -14.94 20.53 -4.32
CA GLU A 120 -16.05 21.40 -4.72
C GLU A 120 -16.82 20.89 -5.96
N THR A 121 -16.19 20.02 -6.75
CA THR A 121 -16.77 19.43 -7.97
C THR A 121 -17.21 17.98 -7.81
N LEU A 122 -16.98 17.36 -6.65
CA LEU A 122 -17.18 15.93 -6.41
C LEU A 122 -18.49 15.63 -5.69
N LYS A 123 -19.09 14.48 -6.00
CA LYS A 123 -20.24 13.98 -5.23
C LYS A 123 -19.77 13.46 -3.87
N VAL A 124 -20.67 13.43 -2.89
CA VAL A 124 -20.38 12.93 -1.53
C VAL A 124 -19.73 11.53 -1.55
N ILE A 125 -20.17 10.64 -2.43
CA ILE A 125 -19.62 9.28 -2.55
C ILE A 125 -18.17 9.26 -3.08
N ASP A 126 -17.82 10.20 -3.95
CA ASP A 126 -16.47 10.32 -4.50
C ASP A 126 -15.51 10.90 -3.45
N VAL A 127 -15.99 11.85 -2.63
CA VAL A 127 -15.25 12.37 -1.47
C VAL A 127 -15.01 11.27 -0.44
N GLN A 128 -16.01 10.44 -0.14
CA GLN A 128 -15.87 9.27 0.73
C GLN A 128 -14.85 8.27 0.18
N THR A 129 -14.93 7.96 -1.12
CA THR A 129 -13.98 7.08 -1.80
C THR A 129 -12.55 7.62 -1.68
N ALA A 130 -12.33 8.88 -2.08
CA ALA A 130 -11.00 9.50 -2.02
C ALA A 130 -10.44 9.54 -0.59
N THR A 131 -11.30 9.79 0.41
CA THR A 131 -10.91 9.80 1.83
C THR A 131 -10.43 8.43 2.28
N VAL A 132 -11.19 7.38 1.98
CA VAL A 132 -10.86 6.02 2.39
C VAL A 132 -9.56 5.56 1.74
N PHE A 133 -9.42 5.75 0.43
CA PHE A 133 -8.20 5.37 -0.28
C PHE A 133 -6.99 6.22 0.10
N PHE A 134 -7.17 7.51 0.42
CA PHE A 134 -6.12 8.34 0.99
C PHE A 134 -5.62 7.80 2.33
N ILE A 135 -6.54 7.50 3.26
CA ILE A 135 -6.18 6.95 4.58
C ILE A 135 -5.42 5.63 4.41
N PHE A 136 -5.90 4.73 3.55
CA PHE A 136 -5.20 3.48 3.29
C PHE A 136 -3.81 3.72 2.71
N ALA A 137 -3.69 4.49 1.63
CA ALA A 137 -2.40 4.78 1.00
C ALA A 137 -1.42 5.44 1.98
N PHE A 138 -1.90 6.36 2.83
CA PHE A 138 -1.09 7.06 3.81
C PHE A 138 -0.63 6.15 4.96
N LEU A 139 -1.51 5.32 5.52
CA LEU A 139 -1.12 4.35 6.57
C LEU A 139 -0.11 3.34 6.06
N LEU A 140 -0.30 2.90 4.82
CA LEU A 140 0.60 1.99 4.13
C LEU A 140 1.96 2.62 3.86
N PHE A 141 1.99 3.88 3.44
CA PHE A 141 3.22 4.67 3.32
C PHE A 141 3.97 4.78 4.65
N LEU A 142 3.26 5.06 5.75
CA LEU A 142 3.86 5.12 7.08
C LEU A 142 4.44 3.76 7.50
N LEU A 143 3.72 2.67 7.21
CA LEU A 143 4.17 1.33 7.52
C LEU A 143 5.46 0.99 6.75
N ASP A 144 5.49 1.26 5.45
CA ASP A 144 6.66 1.06 4.59
C ASP A 144 7.88 1.85 5.12
N LEU A 145 7.68 3.11 5.51
CA LEU A 145 8.73 3.95 6.10
C LEU A 145 9.25 3.40 7.44
N VAL A 146 8.36 2.87 8.28
CA VAL A 146 8.74 2.20 9.54
C VAL A 146 9.53 0.92 9.26
N THR A 147 9.11 0.12 8.28
CA THR A 147 9.81 -1.10 7.86
C THR A 147 11.22 -0.78 7.38
N TRP A 148 11.35 0.21 6.50
CA TRP A 148 12.64 0.68 6.01
C TRP A 148 13.56 1.15 7.13
N PHE A 149 13.05 1.97 8.06
CA PHE A 149 13.83 2.46 9.20
C PHE A 149 14.32 1.34 10.12
N VAL A 150 13.47 0.33 10.36
CA VAL A 150 13.81 -0.83 11.21
C VAL A 150 14.86 -1.71 10.52
N ASP A 151 14.72 -1.91 9.21
CA ASP A 151 15.68 -2.65 8.40
C ASP A 151 17.06 -1.96 8.42
N GLU A 152 17.10 -0.64 8.24
CA GLU A 152 18.34 0.15 8.28
C GLU A 152 19.02 0.10 9.67
N GLN A 153 18.27 0.27 10.76
CA GLN A 153 18.82 0.12 12.12
C GLN A 153 19.39 -1.28 12.37
N SER A 154 18.73 -2.32 11.85
CA SER A 154 19.19 -3.70 11.99
C SER A 154 20.52 -3.94 11.23
N PHE A 155 20.73 -3.22 10.12
CA PHE A 155 21.95 -3.27 9.31
C PHE A 155 23.14 -2.62 10.03
N PHE A 156 22.98 -1.39 10.51
CA PHE A 156 24.05 -0.69 11.24
C PHE A 156 24.48 -1.45 12.50
N ARG A 157 23.51 -2.02 13.23
CA ARG A 157 23.79 -2.79 14.45
C ARG A 157 24.56 -4.09 14.19
N LYS A 158 24.45 -4.68 13.00
CA LYS A 158 25.21 -5.87 12.60
C LYS A 158 26.60 -5.55 12.07
N ARG A 159 26.78 -4.40 11.39
CA ARG A 159 28.11 -3.93 10.94
C ARG A 159 29.02 -3.53 12.10
N ILE A 160 28.47 -2.97 13.18
CA ILE A 160 29.25 -2.56 14.36
C ILE A 160 29.66 -3.77 15.22
N LYS A 161 28.99 -4.92 15.05
CA LYS A 161 29.27 -6.17 15.78
C LYS A 161 30.06 -7.21 14.99
N ALA A 162 30.43 -6.90 13.74
CA ALA A 162 31.26 -7.74 12.87
C ALA A 162 32.67 -7.14 12.79
#